data_AF-A0A5D3FNB3-F1
#
_entry.id   AF-A0A5D3FNB3-F1
#
_cell.length_a   1.000
_cell.length_b   1.000
_cell.length_c   1.000
_cell.angle_alpha   90.00
_cell.angle_beta   90.00
_cell.angle_gamma   90.00
#
_symmetry.space_group_name_H-M   'P 1'
#
loop_
_entity.id
_entity.type
_entity.pdbx_description
1 polymer ?
#
loop_
_entity_poly.entity_id
_entity_poly.type
_entity_poly.pdbx_seq_one_letter_code
_entity_poly.pdbx_strand_id
1 'polypeptide(L)' 'MDTAAREKTAMTEVTARLMKAYGDTHGADEVAEAVSAIHHRFDGRPVRDFVPILVERDARRALSG' A
#
# COMPACT_ATOMS: atom_id res chain seq x y z
N MET A 1 -4.75 20.19 4.23
CA MET A 1 -4.09 19.32 3.22
C MET A 1 -5.18 18.55 2.48
N ASP A 2 -5.11 18.56 1.15
CA ASP A 2 -5.96 17.74 0.28
C ASP A 2 -5.90 16.25 0.66
N THR A 3 -7.03 15.56 0.71
CA THR A 3 -7.12 14.12 1.04
C THR A 3 -6.28 13.29 0.07
N ALA A 4 -6.25 13.65 -1.21
CA ALA A 4 -5.42 12.96 -2.20
C ALA A 4 -3.92 13.12 -1.91
N ALA A 5 -3.49 14.30 -1.46
CA ALA A 5 -2.10 14.54 -1.08
C ALA A 5 -1.72 13.73 0.18
N ARG A 6 -2.59 13.68 1.18
CA ARG A 6 -2.39 12.87 2.41
C ARG A 6 -2.32 11.39 2.08
N GLU A 7 -3.23 10.90 1.23
CA GLU A 7 -3.22 9.51 0.76
C GLU A 7 -1.91 9.20 0.02
N LYS A 8 -1.47 10.04 -0.91
CA LYS A 8 -0.22 9.83 -1.65
C LYS A 8 1.00 9.73 -0.72
N THR A 9 1.13 10.65 0.25
CA THR A 9 2.21 10.59 1.23
C THR A 9 2.14 9.32 2.06
N ALA A 10 0.96 8.98 2.58
CA ALA A 10 0.76 7.78 3.38
C ALA A 10 1.07 6.50 2.57
N MET A 11 0.70 6.44 1.29
CA MET A 11 1.02 5.32 0.40
C MET A 11 2.52 5.15 0.19
N THR A 12 3.28 6.24 -0.01
CA THR A 12 4.75 6.17 -0.08
C THR A 12 5.34 5.58 1.19
N GLU A 13 4.86 6.01 2.36
CA GLU A 13 5.34 5.49 3.65
C GLU A 13 4.95 4.02 3.87
N VAL A 14 3.74 3.62 3.48
CA VAL A 14 3.28 2.22 3.52
C VAL A 14 4.20 1.34 2.67
N THR A 15 4.47 1.73 1.42
CA THR A 15 5.35 0.97 0.52
C THR A 15 6.75 0.83 1.12
N ALA A 16 7.33 1.92 1.64
CA ALA A 16 8.65 1.88 2.28
C ALA A 16 8.69 0.95 3.50
N ARG A 17 7.64 0.96 4.34
CA ARG A 17 7.53 0.04 5.49
C ARG A 17 7.44 -1.42 5.05
N LEU A 18 6.68 -1.72 4.00
CA LEU A 18 6.53 -3.07 3.47
C LEU A 18 7.82 -3.57 2.81
N MET A 19 8.50 -2.72 2.01
CA MET A 19 9.79 -3.06 1.42
C MET A 19 10.83 -3.39 2.51
N LYS A 20 10.84 -2.61 3.60
CA LYS A 20 11.72 -2.91 4.75
C LYS A 20 11.35 -4.21 5.46
N ALA A 21 10.06 -4.54 5.57
CA ALA A 21 9.59 -5.70 6.31
C ALA A 21 9.73 -7.03 5.53
N TYR A 22 9.65 -6.98 4.21
CA TYR A 22 9.57 -8.15 3.33
C TYR A 22 10.74 -8.26 2.34
N GLY A 23 11.70 -7.33 2.36
CA GLY A 23 12.81 -7.29 1.41
C GLY A 23 13.78 -8.47 1.47
N ASP A 24 13.74 -9.27 2.54
CA ASP A 24 14.54 -10.49 2.66
C ASP A 24 13.90 -11.68 1.91
N THR A 25 12.59 -11.64 1.66
CA THR A 25 11.82 -12.74 1.03
C THR A 25 11.22 -12.37 -0.33
N HIS A 26 10.93 -11.09 -0.56
CA HIS A 26 10.34 -10.57 -1.79
C HIS A 26 11.21 -9.50 -2.42
N GLY A 27 11.19 -9.45 -3.75
CA GLY A 27 11.82 -8.36 -4.49
C GLY A 27 11.11 -7.03 -4.26
N ALA A 28 11.84 -5.91 -4.39
CA ALA A 28 11.24 -4.58 -4.27
C ALA A 28 10.09 -4.34 -5.27
N ASP A 29 10.24 -4.85 -6.50
CA ASP A 29 9.21 -4.76 -7.54
C ASP A 29 7.96 -5.56 -7.17
N GLU A 30 8.11 -6.74 -6.58
CA GLU A 30 6.99 -7.59 -6.14
C GLU A 30 6.19 -6.93 -5.02
N VAL A 31 6.87 -6.32 -4.04
CA VAL A 31 6.22 -5.55 -2.97
C VAL A 31 5.49 -4.33 -3.56
N ALA A 32 6.12 -3.60 -4.48
CA ALA A 32 5.51 -2.45 -5.12
C ALA A 32 4.28 -2.82 -5.96
N GLU A 33 4.34 -3.93 -6.70
CA GLU A 33 3.24 -4.47 -7.48
C GLU A 33 2.07 -4.89 -6.58
N ALA A 34 2.34 -5.61 -5.49
CA ALA A 34 1.32 -6.02 -4.53
C ALA A 34 0.59 -4.80 -3.93
N VAL A 35 1.34 -3.77 -3.52
CA VAL A 35 0.77 -2.52 -3.00
C VAL A 35 -0.09 -1.81 -4.06
N SER A 36 0.44 -1.66 -5.27
CA SER A 36 -0.26 -1.00 -6.39
C SER A 36 -1.56 -1.73 -6.75
N ALA A 37 -1.51 -3.05 -6.93
CA ALA A 37 -2.65 -3.87 -7.27
C ALA A 37 -3.77 -3.81 -6.22
N ILE A 38 -3.42 -3.69 -4.93
CA ILE A 38 -4.39 -3.55 -3.84
C ILE A 38 -4.93 -2.12 -3.77
N HIS A 39 -4.08 -1.11 -3.97
CA HIS A 39 -4.47 0.30 -3.99
C HIS A 39 -5.53 0.58 -5.07
N HIS A 40 -5.33 0.04 -6.27
CA HIS A 40 -6.29 0.14 -7.39
C HIS A 40 -7.67 -0.46 -7.11
N ARG A 41 -7.81 -1.39 -6.15
CA ARG A 41 -9.13 -1.92 -5.74
C ARG A 41 -10.03 -0.85 -5.10
N PHE A 42 -9.44 0.26 -4.67
CA PHE A 42 -10.13 1.38 -4.07
C PHE A 42 -10.41 2.52 -5.07
N ASP A 43 -10.09 2.37 -6.34
CA ASP A 43 -10.36 3.40 -7.35
C ASP A 43 -11.87 3.72 -7.43
N GLY A 44 -12.18 5.01 -7.64
CA GLY A 44 -13.56 5.51 -7.68
C GLY A 44 -14.30 5.53 -6.33
N ARG A 45 -13.69 5.07 -5.22
CA ARG A 45 -14.31 5.15 -3.90
C ARG A 45 -14.32 6.60 -3.38
N PRO A 46 -15.46 7.11 -2.88
CA PRO A 46 -15.60 8.51 -2.46
C PRO A 46 -14.91 8.81 -1.11
N VAL A 47 -14.79 7.81 -0.23
CA VAL A 47 -14.09 7.94 1.06
C VAL A 47 -12.72 7.32 0.93
N ARG A 48 -11.66 8.12 1.15
CA ARG A 48 -10.28 7.70 0.89
C ARG A 48 -9.34 7.77 2.10
N ASP A 49 -9.77 8.37 3.22
CA ASP A 49 -8.92 8.53 4.41
C ASP A 49 -8.40 7.18 4.98
N PHE A 50 -9.11 6.09 4.72
CA PHE A 50 -8.76 4.74 5.19
C PHE A 50 -8.04 3.87 4.15
N VAL A 51 -7.85 4.37 2.92
CA VAL A 51 -7.21 3.58 1.86
C VAL A 51 -5.80 3.11 2.27
N PRO A 52 -4.91 3.96 2.84
CA PRO A 52 -3.56 3.53 3.19
C PRO A 52 -3.51 2.38 4.21
N ILE A 53 -4.33 2.43 5.27
CA ILE A 53 -4.34 1.38 6.30
C ILE A 53 -4.92 0.07 5.76
N LEU A 54 -5.92 0.13 4.88
CA LEU A 54 -6.51 -1.05 4.25
C LEU A 54 -5.54 -1.70 3.26
N VAL A 55 -4.84 -0.89 2.45
CA VAL A 55 -3.80 -1.38 1.54
C VAL A 55 -2.67 -2.04 2.31
N GLU A 56 -2.16 -1.40 3.38
CA GLU A 56 -1.10 -1.98 4.19
C GLU A 56 -1.51 -3.34 4.78
N ARG A 57 -2.73 -3.43 5.34
CA ARG A 57 -3.25 -4.68 5.90
C ARG A 57 -3.33 -5.80 4.86
N ASP A 58 -3.87 -5.49 3.69
CA ASP A 58 -4.12 -6.51 2.66
C ASP A 58 -2.81 -6.91 1.96
N ALA A 59 -1.86 -5.99 1.81
CA ALA A 59 -0.51 -6.29 1.29
C ALA A 59 0.26 -7.20 2.24
N ARG A 60 0.20 -6.96 3.56
CA ARG A 60 0.81 -7.84 4.55
C ARG A 60 0.28 -9.27 4.47
N ARG A 61 -1.03 -9.43 4.24
CA ARG A 61 -1.66 -10.75 4.05
C ARG A 61 -1.19 -11.44 2.76
N ALA A 62 -1.00 -10.67 1.69
CA ALA A 62 -0.53 -11.20 0.42
C ALA A 62 0.94 -11.63 0.46
N LEU A 63 1.79 -10.87 1.16
CA LEU A 63 3.24 -11.10 1.25
C LEU A 63 3.65 -12.05 2.39
N SER A 64 2.73 -12.45 3.25
CA SER A 64 3.01 -13.40 4.35
C SER A 64 2.48 -14.81 4.09
N GLY A 65 1.80 -15.03 2.96
CA GLY A 65 1.32 -16.34 2.55
C GLY A 65 2.40 -17.13 1.84
#